data_AF-A0A9X7DNW6-F1
#
_entry.id   AF-A0A9X7DNW6-F1
#
_cell.length_a   1.000
_cell.length_b   1.000
_cell.length_c   1.000
_cell.angle_alpha   90.00
_cell.angle_beta   90.00
_cell.angle_gamma   90.00
#
_symmetry.space_group_name_H-M   'P 1'
#
loop_
_entity.id
_entity.type
_entity.pdbx_description
1 polymer ?
#
loop_
_entity_poly.entity_id
_entity_poly.type
_entity_poly.pdbx_seq_one_letter_code
_entity_poly.pdbx_strand_id
1 'polypeptide(L)'
;MKKIRNHIEELFKDVPKTEQSEIVKQEIIQNLEEKVMFLMENGKDEEDAINKAIVEFGDIEELKRELGVKKPDSKKANFAKLNLSYSIWGSGLLIALFLFINFYYTPQTIWFVYPTFGLLWWPLSMYFYWQRKK
;
A
#
# COMPACT_ATOMS: atom_id res chain seq x y z
N MET A 1 17.54 26.33 -12.73
CA MET A 1 16.13 26.39 -12.21
C MET A 1 15.05 25.87 -13.19
N LYS A 2 14.97 26.33 -14.45
CA LYS A 2 13.89 25.95 -15.40
C LYS A 2 13.72 24.43 -15.62
N LYS A 3 14.81 23.66 -15.55
CA LYS A 3 14.83 22.21 -15.76
C LYS A 3 14.02 21.44 -14.71
N ILE A 4 14.10 21.84 -13.43
CA ILE A 4 13.32 21.26 -12.33
C ILE A 4 11.82 21.49 -12.57
N ARG A 5 11.46 22.75 -12.87
CA ARG A 5 10.07 23.14 -13.10
C ARG A 5 9.43 22.37 -14.26
N ASN A 6 10.14 22.26 -15.38
CA ASN A 6 9.67 21.49 -16.54
C ASN A 6 9.50 20.01 -16.20
N HIS A 7 10.44 19.42 -15.46
CA HIS A 7 10.37 18.02 -15.04
C HIS A 7 9.16 17.77 -14.13
N ILE A 8 8.95 18.61 -13.11
CA ILE A 8 7.80 18.49 -12.22
C ILE A 8 6.47 18.74 -12.97
N GLU A 9 6.43 19.69 -13.90
CA GLU A 9 5.24 19.92 -14.74
C GLU A 9 4.90 18.72 -15.62
N GLU A 10 5.90 18.05 -16.18
CA GLU A 10 5.72 16.82 -16.95
C GLU A 10 5.18 15.69 -16.07
N LEU A 11 5.70 15.54 -14.85
CA LEU A 11 5.27 14.48 -13.91
C LEU A 11 3.84 14.66 -13.42
N PHE A 12 3.43 15.91 -13.17
CA PHE A 12 2.09 16.28 -12.73
C PHE A 12 1.05 16.38 -13.87
N LYS A 13 1.45 16.14 -15.13
CA LYS A 13 0.56 16.26 -16.30
C LYS A 13 -0.71 15.39 -16.22
N ASP A 14 -0.60 14.20 -15.61
CA ASP A 14 -1.75 13.28 -15.44
C ASP A 14 -2.43 13.40 -14.06
N VAL A 15 -1.99 14.32 -13.20
CA VAL A 15 -2.63 14.57 -11.90
C VAL A 15 -3.79 15.54 -12.10
N PRO A 16 -4.97 15.31 -11.47
CA PRO A 16 -6.07 16.26 -11.54
C PRO A 16 -5.62 17.61 -10.99
N LYS A 17 -5.78 18.68 -11.78
CA LYS A 17 -5.47 20.06 -11.38
C LYS A 17 -6.50 20.54 -10.36
N THR A 18 -6.26 20.18 -9.10
CA THR A 18 -6.96 20.67 -7.92
C THR A 18 -6.08 21.69 -7.20
N GLU A 19 -6.67 22.54 -6.37
CA GLU A 19 -5.94 23.50 -5.55
C GLU A 19 -4.85 22.81 -4.71
N GLN A 20 -5.17 21.68 -4.09
CA GLN A 20 -4.23 20.87 -3.31
C GLN A 20 -3.07 20.34 -4.15
N SER A 21 -3.34 19.86 -5.37
CA SER A 21 -2.29 19.36 -6.26
C SER A 21 -1.32 20.45 -6.69
N GLU A 22 -1.80 21.68 -6.89
CA GLU A 22 -0.95 22.81 -7.26
C GLU A 22 -0.13 23.30 -6.06
N ILE A 23 -0.70 23.33 -4.85
CA ILE A 23 0.04 23.64 -3.61
C ILE A 23 1.20 22.65 -3.43
N VAL A 24 0.92 21.35 -3.46
CA VAL A 24 1.95 20.31 -3.27
C VAL A 24 3.01 20.37 -4.37
N LYS A 25 2.60 20.63 -5.61
CA LYS A 25 3.53 20.85 -6.72
C LYS A 25 4.49 22.02 -6.44
N GLN A 26 3.99 23.14 -5.92
CA GLN A 26 4.85 24.28 -5.56
C GLN A 26 5.80 23.97 -4.41
N GLU A 27 5.32 23.27 -3.37
CA GLU A 27 6.15 22.84 -2.24
C GLU A 27 7.29 21.92 -2.68
N ILE A 28 7.02 20.98 -3.59
CA ILE A 28 8.05 20.08 -4.14
C ILE A 28 9.09 20.87 -4.93
N ILE A 29 8.66 21.82 -5.76
CA ILE A 29 9.56 22.68 -6.53
C ILE A 29 10.47 23.47 -5.59
N GLN A 30 9.91 24.10 -4.55
CA GLN A 30 10.70 24.86 -3.58
C GLN A 30 11.74 23.99 -2.86
N ASN A 31 11.33 22.82 -2.34
CA ASN A 31 12.26 21.90 -1.67
C ASN A 31 13.40 21.45 -2.58
N LEU A 32 13.10 21.16 -3.86
CA LEU A 32 14.12 20.80 -4.84
C LEU A 32 15.05 21.97 -5.16
N GLU A 33 14.51 23.18 -5.30
CA GLU A 33 15.31 24.39 -5.53
C GLU A 33 16.23 24.71 -4.35
N GLU A 34 15.74 24.61 -3.11
CA GLU A 34 16.54 24.76 -1.90
C GLU A 34 17.68 23.74 -1.86
N LYS A 35 17.38 22.48 -2.19
CA LYS A 35 18.39 21.42 -2.24
C LYS A 35 19.45 21.67 -3.32
N VAL A 36 19.04 22.16 -4.48
CA VAL A 36 19.96 22.52 -5.56
C VAL A 36 20.84 23.69 -5.14
N MET A 37 20.27 24.71 -4.50
CA MET A 37 21.02 25.84 -3.96
C MET A 37 22.07 25.39 -2.95
N PHE A 38 21.68 24.50 -2.02
CA PHE A 38 22.61 23.89 -1.08
C PHE A 38 23.76 23.16 -1.79
N LEU A 39 23.47 22.38 -2.84
CA LEU A 39 24.51 21.66 -3.58
C LEU A 39 25.44 22.62 -4.36
N MET A 40 24.91 23.72 -4.89
CA MET A 40 25.71 24.76 -5.54
C MET A 40 26.62 25.50 -4.55
N GLU A 41 26.13 25.81 -3.34
CA GLU A 41 26.96 26.39 -2.27
C GLU A 41 28.11 25.45 -1.85
N ASN A 42 27.90 24.14 -1.95
CA ASN A 42 28.93 23.13 -1.73
C ASN A 42 29.90 22.98 -2.93
N GLY A 43 29.85 23.90 -3.90
CA GLY A 43 30.77 23.95 -5.04
C GLY A 43 30.46 22.99 -6.18
N LYS A 44 29.23 22.44 -6.25
CA LYS A 44 28.78 21.67 -7.42
C LYS A 44 28.26 22.59 -8.53
N ASP A 45 28.43 22.14 -9.76
CA ASP A 45 27.81 22.75 -10.93
C ASP A 45 26.26 22.69 -10.85
N GLU A 46 25.58 23.70 -11.40
CA GLU A 46 24.11 23.79 -11.39
C GLU A 46 23.47 22.55 -12.01
N GLU A 47 23.98 22.04 -13.14
CA GLU A 47 23.38 20.90 -13.83
C GLU A 47 23.54 19.60 -13.01
N ASP A 48 24.70 19.41 -12.41
CA ASP A 48 24.99 18.25 -11.55
C ASP A 48 24.20 18.30 -10.24
N ALA A 49 24.02 19.50 -9.67
CA ALA A 49 23.20 19.73 -8.50
C ALA A 49 21.73 19.39 -8.80
N ILE A 50 21.20 19.83 -9.95
CA ILE A 50 19.83 19.50 -10.40
C ILE A 50 19.66 18.00 -10.57
N ASN A 51 20.57 17.34 -11.31
CA ASN A 51 20.47 15.91 -11.55
C ASN A 51 20.54 15.11 -10.23
N LYS A 52 21.41 15.52 -9.31
CA LYS A 52 21.53 14.89 -7.99
C LYS A 52 20.28 15.11 -7.13
N ALA A 53 19.69 16.31 -7.12
CA ALA A 53 18.47 16.60 -6.38
C ALA A 53 17.29 15.76 -6.89
N ILE A 54 17.16 15.61 -8.22
CA ILE A 54 16.12 14.75 -8.81
C ILE A 54 16.30 13.28 -8.39
N VAL A 55 17.53 12.77 -8.41
CA VAL A 55 17.81 11.38 -8.00
C VAL A 55 17.58 11.17 -6.49
N GLU A 56 18.00 12.11 -5.64
CA GLU A 56 17.80 12.03 -4.18
C GLU A 56 16.33 12.14 -3.78
N PHE A 57 15.53 12.88 -4.55
CA PHE A 57 14.10 13.02 -4.30
C PHE A 57 13.32 11.70 -4.56
N GLY A 58 13.90 10.78 -5.34
CA GLY A 58 13.43 9.40 -5.43
C GLY A 58 12.23 9.19 -6.36
N ASP A 59 11.32 8.27 -5.98
CA ASP A 59 10.21 7.84 -6.84
C ASP A 59 9.03 8.82 -6.80
N ILE A 60 9.06 9.81 -7.68
CA ILE A 60 7.99 10.82 -7.82
C ILE A 60 6.68 10.19 -8.31
N GLU A 61 6.71 8.96 -8.86
CA GLU A 61 5.49 8.22 -9.14
C GLU A 61 4.76 7.77 -7.87
N GLU A 62 5.48 7.56 -6.75
CA GLU A 62 4.89 7.28 -5.45
C GLU A 62 4.06 8.48 -4.97
N LEU A 63 4.63 9.69 -5.05
CA LEU A 63 3.94 10.94 -4.73
C LEU A 63 2.72 11.17 -5.62
N LYS A 64 2.82 10.87 -6.92
CA LYS A 64 1.69 10.94 -7.85
C LYS A 64 0.54 9.98 -7.48
N ARG A 65 0.86 8.79 -6.97
CA ARG A 65 -0.15 7.83 -6.49
C ARG A 65 -0.86 8.32 -5.24
N GLU A 66 -0.14 9.02 -4.37
CA GLU A 66 -0.69 9.62 -3.15
C GLU A 66 -1.59 10.84 -3.46
N LEU A 67 -1.21 11.67 -4.43
CA LEU A 67 -1.93 12.90 -4.79
C LEU A 67 -3.08 12.69 -5.78
N GLY A 68 -2.99 11.70 -6.68
CA GLY A 68 -3.80 11.70 -7.90
C GLY A 68 -4.67 10.48 -8.14
N VAL A 69 -4.31 9.26 -7.72
CA VAL A 69 -5.05 8.07 -8.15
C VAL A 69 -4.94 6.95 -7.13
N LYS A 70 -6.06 6.65 -6.47
CA LYS A 70 -6.41 5.30 -6.00
C LYS A 70 -6.40 4.37 -7.22
N LYS A 71 -5.24 3.92 -7.69
CA LYS A 71 -5.21 2.65 -8.42
C LYS A 71 -5.44 1.60 -7.34
N PRO A 72 -6.45 0.72 -7.46
CA PRO A 72 -6.55 -0.42 -6.57
C PRO A 72 -5.28 -1.23 -6.81
N ASP A 73 -4.35 -1.08 -5.88
CA ASP A 73 -3.04 -1.70 -5.89
C ASP A 73 -3.25 -3.20 -6.09
N SER A 74 -2.99 -3.68 -7.31
CA SER A 74 -3.22 -5.06 -7.72
C SER A 74 -2.38 -6.02 -6.86
N LYS A 75 -1.28 -5.52 -6.26
CA LYS A 75 -0.52 -6.26 -5.25
C LYS A 75 -1.31 -6.48 -3.96
N LYS A 76 -2.08 -5.49 -3.47
CA LYS A 76 -2.94 -5.65 -2.27
C LYS A 76 -4.10 -6.62 -2.50
N ALA A 77 -4.64 -6.68 -3.72
CA ALA A 77 -5.69 -7.65 -4.08
C ALA A 77 -5.13 -9.09 -4.10
N ASN A 78 -3.92 -9.29 -4.63
CA ASN A 78 -3.25 -10.58 -4.61
C ASN A 78 -2.85 -11.04 -3.19
N PHE A 79 -2.37 -10.12 -2.34
CA PHE A 79 -2.07 -10.43 -0.94
C PHE A 79 -3.34 -10.80 -0.16
N ALA A 80 -4.46 -10.09 -0.37
CA ALA A 80 -5.73 -10.44 0.25
C ALA A 80 -6.26 -11.81 -0.20
N LYS A 81 -6.06 -12.16 -1.49
CA LYS A 81 -6.50 -13.45 -2.06
C LYS A 81 -5.64 -14.62 -1.60
N LEU A 82 -4.32 -14.42 -1.44
CA LEU A 82 -3.42 -15.39 -0.83
C LEU A 82 -3.84 -15.67 0.61
N ASN A 83 -4.04 -14.63 1.42
CA ASN A 83 -4.46 -14.78 2.82
C ASN A 83 -5.83 -15.47 2.97
N LEU A 84 -6.80 -15.22 2.08
CA LEU A 84 -8.10 -15.88 2.12
C LEU A 84 -7.99 -17.41 1.96
N SER A 85 -7.14 -17.86 1.04
CA SER A 85 -6.93 -19.30 0.78
C SER A 85 -6.29 -19.99 1.98
N TYR A 86 -5.29 -19.35 2.60
CA TYR A 86 -4.67 -19.84 3.83
C TYR A 86 -5.64 -19.88 5.01
N SER A 87 -6.52 -18.88 5.16
CA SER A 87 -7.54 -18.88 6.21
C SER A 87 -8.54 -20.03 6.04
N ILE A 88 -8.97 -20.34 4.82
CA ILE A 88 -9.91 -21.45 4.56
C ILE A 88 -9.27 -22.80 4.90
N TRP A 89 -8.03 -23.04 4.44
CA TRP A 89 -7.30 -24.27 4.74
C TRP A 89 -6.98 -24.40 6.23
N GLY A 90 -6.54 -23.32 6.87
CA GLY A 90 -6.24 -23.31 8.31
C GLY A 90 -7.47 -23.56 9.18
N SER A 91 -8.60 -22.90 8.87
CA SER A 91 -9.85 -23.13 9.57
C SER A 91 -10.36 -24.56 9.36
N GLY A 92 -10.28 -25.11 8.14
CA GLY A 92 -10.68 -26.48 7.85
C GLY A 92 -9.85 -27.53 8.62
N LEU A 93 -8.52 -27.36 8.66
CA LEU A 93 -7.62 -28.25 9.40
C LEU A 93 -7.93 -28.25 10.91
N LEU A 94 -8.17 -27.07 11.49
CA LEU A 94 -8.51 -26.93 12.91
C LEU A 94 -9.89 -27.49 13.24
N ILE A 95 -10.90 -27.30 12.38
CA ILE A 95 -12.22 -27.94 12.54
C ILE A 95 -12.07 -29.46 12.53
N ALA A 96 -11.29 -30.00 11.59
CA ALA A 96 -11.03 -31.44 11.50
C ALA A 96 -10.33 -31.97 12.76
N LEU A 97 -9.35 -31.23 13.29
CA LEU A 97 -8.67 -31.57 14.55
C LEU A 97 -9.66 -31.59 15.73
N PHE A 98 -10.53 -30.58 15.87
CA PHE A 98 -11.52 -30.55 16.95
C PHE A 98 -12.56 -31.66 16.84
N LEU A 99 -13.00 -32.01 15.62
CA LEU A 99 -13.87 -33.17 15.38
C LEU A 99 -13.18 -34.47 15.81
N PHE A 100 -11.90 -34.64 15.47
CA PHE A 100 -11.11 -35.80 15.88
C PHE A 100 -10.99 -35.89 17.41
N ILE A 101 -10.69 -34.78 18.08
CA ILE A 101 -10.62 -34.72 19.55
C ILE A 101 -11.97 -35.06 20.19
N ASN A 102 -13.07 -34.52 19.66
CA ASN A 102 -14.42 -34.79 20.17
C ASN A 102 -14.79 -36.27 20.05
N PHE A 103 -14.46 -36.90 18.92
CA PHE A 103 -14.69 -38.34 18.70
C PHE A 103 -13.86 -39.21 19.64
N TYR A 104 -12.58 -38.87 19.85
CA TYR A 104 -11.65 -39.70 20.62
C TYR A 104 -11.82 -39.54 22.14
N TYR A 105 -12.00 -38.32 22.64
CA TYR A 105 -11.98 -38.05 24.08
C TYR A 105 -13.36 -37.93 24.71
N THR A 106 -14.40 -37.48 23.99
CA THR A 106 -15.71 -37.19 24.61
C THR A 106 -16.87 -37.37 23.63
N PRO A 107 -17.17 -38.61 23.19
CA PRO A 107 -18.19 -38.88 22.16
C PRO A 107 -19.63 -38.56 22.60
N GLN A 108 -19.88 -38.37 23.90
CA GLN A 108 -21.22 -38.13 24.47
C GLN A 108 -21.60 -36.63 24.56
N THR A 109 -20.65 -35.70 24.32
CA THR A 109 -20.88 -34.25 24.45
C THR A 109 -20.45 -33.50 23.20
N ILE A 110 -21.32 -32.66 22.63
CA ILE A 110 -21.06 -31.91 21.38
C ILE A 110 -20.38 -30.57 21.71
N TRP A 111 -19.16 -30.60 22.27
CA TRP A 111 -18.46 -29.38 22.67
C TRP A 111 -17.71 -28.70 21.51
N PHE A 112 -17.41 -29.43 20.44
CA PHE A 112 -16.64 -28.89 19.30
C PHE A 112 -17.28 -27.65 18.63
N VAL A 113 -18.59 -27.45 18.82
CA VAL A 113 -19.34 -26.31 18.28
C VAL A 113 -18.83 -24.96 18.81
N TYR A 114 -18.44 -24.88 20.08
CA TYR A 114 -18.01 -23.62 20.69
C TYR A 114 -16.72 -23.04 20.08
N PRO A 115 -15.61 -23.80 19.97
CA PRO A 115 -14.39 -23.30 19.33
C PRO A 115 -14.53 -23.12 17.81
N THR A 116 -15.37 -23.92 17.14
CA THR A 116 -15.54 -23.81 15.68
C THR A 116 -16.27 -22.53 15.27
N PHE A 117 -17.23 -22.06 16.07
CA PHE A 117 -17.87 -20.75 15.82
C PHE A 117 -16.89 -19.58 15.87
N GLY A 118 -15.99 -19.55 16.87
CA GLY A 118 -14.96 -18.50 16.96
C GLY A 118 -13.96 -18.56 15.79
N LEU A 119 -13.63 -19.77 15.34
CA LEU A 119 -12.71 -19.99 14.24
C LEU A 119 -13.30 -19.62 12.87
N LEU A 120 -14.61 -19.80 12.67
CA LEU A 120 -15.32 -19.41 11.45
C LEU A 120 -15.44 -17.90 11.26
N TRP A 121 -15.26 -17.11 12.34
CA TRP A 121 -15.25 -15.65 12.26
C TRP A 121 -14.11 -15.10 11.38
N TRP A 122 -12.99 -15.81 11.36
CA TRP A 122 -11.79 -15.41 10.62
C TRP A 122 -11.94 -15.47 9.09
N PRO A 123 -12.37 -16.59 8.48
CA PRO A 123 -12.65 -16.63 7.05
C PRO A 123 -13.81 -15.71 6.65
N LEU A 124 -14.80 -15.50 7.52
CA LEU A 124 -15.91 -14.59 7.27
C LEU A 124 -15.47 -13.13 7.21
N SER A 125 -14.64 -12.68 8.16
CA SER A 125 -14.06 -11.34 8.16
C SER A 125 -13.23 -11.07 6.89
N MET A 126 -12.43 -12.05 6.47
CA MET A 126 -11.65 -11.95 5.23
C MET A 126 -12.54 -11.95 3.98
N TYR A 127 -13.63 -12.70 3.98
CA TYR A 127 -14.62 -12.68 2.89
C TYR A 127 -15.28 -11.30 2.75
N PHE A 128 -15.67 -10.66 3.86
CA PHE A 128 -16.21 -9.29 3.84
C PHE A 128 -15.18 -8.25 3.40
N TYR A 129 -13.93 -8.38 3.82
CA TYR A 129 -12.84 -7.52 3.36
C TYR A 129 -12.62 -7.62 1.84
N TRP A 130 -12.73 -8.84 1.29
CA TRP A 130 -12.63 -9.07 -0.14
C TRP A 130 -13.80 -8.46 -0.93
N GLN A 131 -15.04 -8.60 -0.44
CA GLN A 131 -16.21 -7.98 -1.10
C GLN A 131 -16.17 -6.45 -1.10
N ARG A 132 -15.57 -5.82 -0.08
CA ARG A 132 -15.49 -4.36 0.03
C ARG A 132 -14.50 -3.71 -0.95
N LYS A 133 -13.67 -4.50 -1.62
CA LYS A 133 -12.65 -4.05 -2.58
C LYS A 133 -13.00 -4.33 -4.05
N LYS A 134 -14.08 -5.06 -4.31
CA LYS A 134 -14.62 -5.30 -5.65
C LYS A 134 -15.66 -4.25 -5.97
#